data_AF-L1KRR1-F1
#
_entry.id   AF-L1KRR1-F1
#
_cell.length_a   1.000
_cell.length_b   1.000
_cell.length_c   1.000
_cell.angle_alpha   90.00
_cell.angle_beta   90.00
_cell.angle_gamma   90.00
#
_symmetry.space_group_name_H-M   'P 1'
#
loop_
_entity.id
_entity.type
_entity.pdbx_description
1 polymer ?
#
loop_
_entity_poly.entity_id
_entity_poly.type
_entity_poly.pdbx_seq_one_letter_code
_entity_poly.pdbx_strand_id
1 'polypeptide(L)'
;MFNMVKTLVKTFAEQYARNQQLKRDLKAQRDEQERRWREEDRAVLQAALAANRVALGEHNGTLRRAAGVSYITLRCHEDTWTFMARTAFGVWEPTWTQSTRDPYDRVGPGPAKAARFLADPNLPPGRVIKGDAGMQDILLSGHNLVLILDALYAATNSELSADGARCKTLYDKLASLTAKLDPSAAPGRTTGVLCRIDDSMNSQYVSRTPGGGGSGGRGASVPLLRKVPSPAPATR
;
A
#
# COMPACT_ATOMS: atom_id res chain seq x y z
N MET A 1 45.26 42.50 56.57
CA MET A 1 45.25 42.22 55.10
C MET A 1 45.69 40.81 54.73
N PHE A 2 46.78 40.26 55.28
CA PHE A 2 47.31 38.94 54.90
C PHE A 2 46.33 37.74 55.05
N ASN A 3 45.53 37.70 56.11
CA ASN A 3 44.59 36.58 56.32
C ASN A 3 43.45 36.53 55.29
N MET A 4 43.02 37.68 54.78
CA MET A 4 41.93 37.78 53.80
C MET A 4 42.36 37.30 52.41
N VAL A 5 43.61 37.58 52.03
CA VAL A 5 44.21 37.09 50.78
C VAL A 5 44.38 35.56 50.83
N LYS A 6 44.76 35.02 51.99
CA LYS A 6 44.96 33.57 52.18
C LYS A 6 43.66 32.78 52.05
N THR A 7 42.55 33.29 52.59
CA THR A 7 41.23 32.68 52.41
C THR A 7 40.73 32.76 50.98
N LEU A 8 40.92 33.90 50.29
CA LEU A 8 40.55 34.05 48.88
C LEU A 8 41.27 33.06 47.95
N VAL A 9 42.59 32.90 48.13
CA VAL A 9 43.39 31.94 47.35
C VAL A 9 42.92 30.50 47.59
N LYS A 10 42.63 30.15 48.85
CA LYS A 10 42.11 28.81 49.21
C LYS A 10 40.76 28.54 48.56
N THR A 11 39.83 29.50 48.60
CA THR A 11 38.51 29.34 47.96
C THR A 11 38.62 29.20 46.44
N PHE A 12 39.54 29.93 45.80
CA PHE A 12 39.79 29.80 44.35
C PHE A 12 40.35 28.43 43.98
N ALA A 13 41.30 27.90 44.76
CA ALA A 13 41.86 26.58 44.52
C ALA A 13 40.82 25.47 44.68
N GLU A 14 39.97 25.55 45.71
CA GLU A 14 38.86 24.61 45.93
C GLU A 14 37.81 24.67 44.81
N GLN A 15 37.45 25.88 44.36
CA GLN A 15 36.50 26.08 43.27
C GLN A 15 37.07 25.59 41.93
N TYR A 16 38.37 25.78 41.68
CA TYR A 16 39.06 25.24 40.52
C TYR A 16 39.08 23.72 40.52
N ALA A 17 39.37 23.09 41.67
CA ALA A 17 39.36 21.63 41.81
C ALA A 17 37.96 21.05 41.55
N ARG A 18 36.90 21.68 42.08
CA ARG A 18 35.51 21.29 41.81
C ARG A 18 35.15 21.42 40.33
N ASN A 19 35.55 22.51 39.68
CA ASN A 19 35.32 22.69 38.24
C ASN A 19 36.06 21.65 37.39
N GLN A 20 37.26 21.24 37.81
CA GLN A 20 38.01 20.18 37.13
C GLN A 20 37.36 18.81 37.31
N GLN A 21 36.84 18.51 38.50
CA GLN A 21 36.06 17.28 38.74
C GLN A 21 34.79 17.27 37.89
N LEU A 22 34.02 18.35 37.91
CA LEU A 22 32.77 18.46 37.16
C LEU A 22 32.99 18.31 35.64
N LYS A 23 34.09 18.85 35.10
CA LYS A 23 34.49 18.64 33.70
C LYS A 23 34.78 17.17 33.37
N ARG A 24 35.43 16.44 34.28
CA ARG A 24 35.70 15.01 34.09
C ARG A 24 34.42 14.20 34.15
N ASP A 25 33.54 14.52 35.08
CA ASP A 25 32.26 13.83 35.25
C ASP A 25 31.35 14.04 34.03
N LEU A 26 31.23 15.27 33.53
CA LEU A 26 30.48 15.57 32.30
C LEU A 26 31.05 14.85 31.07
N LYS A 27 32.39 14.75 30.97
CA LYS A 27 33.03 14.01 29.89
C LYS A 27 32.71 12.52 29.99
N ALA A 28 32.82 11.93 31.19
CA ALA A 28 32.50 10.53 31.42
C ALA A 28 31.03 10.22 31.08
N GLN A 29 30.09 11.09 31.48
CA GLN A 29 28.67 10.96 31.15
C GLN A 29 28.42 11.04 29.64
N ARG A 30 29.08 11.96 28.93
CA ARG A 30 28.97 12.08 27.47
C ARG A 30 29.52 10.84 26.77
N ASP A 31 30.67 10.36 27.20
CA ASP A 31 31.30 9.15 26.64
C ASP A 31 30.41 7.92 26.88
N GLU A 32 29.75 7.83 28.03
CA GLU A 32 28.79 6.77 28.35
C GLU A 32 27.51 6.87 27.51
N GLN A 33 26.93 8.06 27.36
CA GLN A 33 25.79 8.27 26.46
C GLN A 33 26.13 7.90 25.02
N GLU A 34 27.31 8.29 24.53
CA GLU A 34 27.73 7.95 23.18
C GLU A 34 27.94 6.44 23.00
N ARG A 35 28.45 5.74 24.01
CA ARG A 35 28.52 4.27 23.99
C ARG A 35 27.12 3.64 23.92
N ARG A 36 26.19 4.11 24.77
CA ARG A 36 24.79 3.64 24.76
C ARG A 36 24.14 3.89 23.40
N TRP A 37 24.27 5.08 22.82
CA TRP A 37 23.74 5.36 21.49
C TRP A 37 24.34 4.47 20.40
N ARG A 38 25.65 4.19 20.43
CA ARG A 38 26.26 3.26 19.47
C ARG A 38 25.74 1.83 19.65
N GLU A 39 25.49 1.40 20.87
CA GLU A 39 24.92 0.08 21.16
C GLU A 39 23.46 -0.01 20.72
N GLU A 40 22.66 1.02 20.99
CA GLU A 40 21.27 1.15 20.53
C GLU A 40 21.19 1.18 19.01
N ASP A 41 22.02 1.96 18.33
CA ASP A 41 22.05 2.06 16.87
C ASP A 41 22.41 0.71 16.23
N ARG A 42 23.41 0.00 16.79
CA ARG A 42 23.74 -1.37 16.39
C ARG A 42 22.57 -2.33 16.60
N ALA A 43 21.87 -2.23 17.73
CA ALA A 43 20.71 -3.07 18.03
C ALA A 43 19.55 -2.80 17.06
N VAL A 44 19.27 -1.53 16.75
CA VAL A 44 18.24 -1.12 15.78
C VAL A 44 18.59 -1.65 14.39
N LEU A 45 19.83 -1.50 13.95
CA LEU A 45 20.28 -2.00 12.66
C LEU A 45 20.19 -3.53 12.57
N GLN A 46 20.60 -4.25 13.62
CA GLN A 46 20.46 -5.70 13.70
C GLN A 46 19.00 -6.15 13.68
N ALA A 47 18.12 -5.46 14.41
CA ALA A 47 16.69 -5.74 14.41
C ALA A 47 16.07 -5.50 13.02
N ALA A 48 16.44 -4.41 12.34
CA ALA A 48 15.99 -4.12 10.98
C ALA A 48 16.46 -5.19 9.98
N LEU A 49 17.73 -5.62 10.07
CA LEU A 49 18.24 -6.71 9.23
C LEU A 49 17.53 -8.04 9.49
N ALA A 50 17.24 -8.35 10.76
CA ALA A 50 16.50 -9.55 11.13
C ALA A 50 15.06 -9.52 10.56
N ALA A 51 14.36 -8.39 10.72
CA ALA A 51 13.02 -8.21 10.16
C ALA A 51 13.01 -8.35 8.63
N ASN A 52 13.98 -7.75 7.94
CA ASN A 52 14.09 -7.85 6.48
C ASN A 52 14.32 -9.30 6.01
N ARG A 53 15.11 -10.09 6.75
CA ARG A 53 15.32 -11.52 6.43
C ARG A 53 14.04 -12.33 6.56
N VAL A 54 13.26 -12.08 7.61
CA VAL A 54 11.96 -12.75 7.80
C VAL A 54 11.00 -12.38 6.68
N ALA A 55 10.85 -11.09 6.37
CA ALA A 55 9.97 -10.61 5.31
C ALA A 55 10.34 -11.20 3.93
N LEU A 56 11.63 -11.27 3.59
CA LEU A 56 12.10 -11.92 2.36
C LEU A 56 11.82 -13.43 2.36
N GLY A 57 11.94 -14.11 3.50
CA GLY A 57 11.60 -15.52 3.64
C GLY A 57 10.12 -15.78 3.38
N GLU A 58 9.25 -14.96 3.97
CA GLU A 58 7.79 -15.02 3.77
C GLU A 58 7.41 -14.74 2.32
N HIS A 59 8.02 -13.71 1.72
CA HIS A 59 7.82 -13.37 0.31
C HIS A 59 8.20 -14.52 -0.62
N ASN A 60 9.39 -15.09 -0.44
CA ASN A 60 9.84 -16.24 -1.21
C ASN A 60 8.93 -17.47 -1.03
N GLY A 61 8.42 -17.71 0.18
CA GLY A 61 7.44 -18.76 0.43
C GLY A 61 6.13 -18.56 -0.32
N THR A 62 5.66 -17.30 -0.38
CA THR A 62 4.48 -16.90 -1.15
C THR A 62 4.68 -17.08 -2.65
N LEU A 63 5.82 -16.68 -3.20
CA LEU A 63 6.13 -16.90 -4.62
C LEU A 63 6.17 -18.40 -4.99
N ARG A 64 6.76 -19.26 -4.15
CA ARG A 64 6.77 -20.71 -4.39
C ARG A 64 5.37 -21.30 -4.43
N ARG A 65 4.49 -20.88 -3.52
CA ARG A 65 3.08 -21.32 -3.52
C ARG A 65 2.36 -20.86 -4.77
N ALA A 66 2.55 -19.60 -5.18
CA ALA A 66 1.98 -19.06 -6.42
C ALA A 66 2.45 -19.81 -7.68
N ALA A 67 3.73 -20.18 -7.74
CA ALA A 67 4.30 -20.93 -8.86
C ALA A 67 3.67 -22.33 -9.04
N GLY A 68 3.21 -22.95 -7.94
CA GLY A 68 2.51 -24.24 -7.98
C GLY A 68 1.08 -24.18 -8.53
N VAL A 69 0.55 -22.98 -8.76
CA VAL A 69 -0.83 -22.80 -9.21
C VAL A 69 -0.94 -22.92 -10.73
N SER A 70 -1.86 -23.77 -11.18
CA SER A 70 -2.15 -23.85 -12.62
C SER A 70 -2.91 -22.62 -13.09
N TYR A 71 -4.08 -22.36 -12.51
CA TYR A 71 -4.87 -21.16 -12.78
C TYR A 71 -5.72 -20.73 -11.56
N ILE A 72 -5.87 -19.42 -11.36
CA ILE A 72 -6.87 -18.80 -10.47
C ILE A 72 -7.76 -17.84 -11.24
N THR A 73 -8.98 -17.61 -10.75
CA THR A 73 -9.84 -16.54 -11.26
C THR A 73 -9.83 -15.39 -10.27
N LEU A 74 -9.33 -14.24 -10.71
CA LEU A 74 -9.33 -13.00 -9.95
C LEU A 74 -10.49 -12.12 -10.40
N ARG A 75 -11.46 -11.90 -9.53
CA ARG A 75 -12.56 -10.96 -9.72
C ARG A 75 -12.24 -9.62 -9.09
N CYS A 76 -12.02 -8.59 -9.90
CA CYS A 76 -11.72 -7.25 -9.39
C CYS A 76 -12.27 -6.15 -10.31
N HIS A 77 -12.28 -4.91 -9.82
CA HIS A 77 -12.62 -3.75 -10.66
C HIS A 77 -11.54 -3.54 -11.73
N GLU A 78 -11.96 -3.03 -12.89
CA GLU A 78 -11.08 -2.70 -14.03
C GLU A 78 -9.87 -1.85 -13.65
N ASP A 79 -10.08 -0.83 -12.80
CA ASP A 79 -9.01 0.04 -12.33
C ASP A 79 -7.99 -0.71 -11.46
N THR A 80 -8.45 -1.71 -10.70
CA THR A 80 -7.59 -2.53 -9.85
C THR A 80 -6.76 -3.47 -10.71
N TRP A 81 -7.36 -4.12 -11.71
CA TRP A 81 -6.61 -4.92 -12.68
C TRP A 81 -5.60 -4.06 -13.44
N THR A 82 -6.02 -2.91 -13.97
CA THR A 82 -5.15 -2.00 -14.72
C THR A 82 -3.96 -1.54 -13.89
N PHE A 83 -4.18 -1.22 -12.62
CA PHE A 83 -3.11 -0.88 -11.68
C PHE A 83 -2.12 -2.04 -11.54
N MET A 84 -2.59 -3.24 -11.17
CA MET A 84 -1.71 -4.40 -10.98
C MET A 84 -0.96 -4.78 -12.25
N ALA A 85 -1.63 -4.75 -13.40
CA ALA A 85 -1.04 -5.09 -14.69
C ALA A 85 0.05 -4.07 -15.08
N ARG A 86 -0.15 -2.78 -14.81
CA ARG A 86 0.89 -1.77 -15.03
C ARG A 86 2.07 -1.93 -14.08
N THR A 87 1.80 -2.23 -12.81
CA THR A 87 2.86 -2.48 -11.82
C THR A 87 3.70 -3.70 -12.21
N ALA A 88 3.05 -4.79 -12.63
CA ALA A 88 3.73 -6.06 -12.91
C ALA A 88 4.35 -6.16 -14.31
N PHE A 89 3.71 -5.54 -15.31
CA PHE A 89 4.07 -5.70 -16.71
C PHE A 89 4.48 -4.38 -17.38
N GLY A 90 4.57 -3.27 -16.63
CA GLY A 90 5.03 -1.98 -17.15
C GLY A 90 3.97 -1.26 -17.98
N VAL A 91 4.23 -1.04 -19.28
CA VAL A 91 3.34 -0.29 -20.19
C VAL A 91 2.18 -1.18 -20.64
N TRP A 92 1.46 -1.75 -19.66
CA TRP A 92 0.19 -2.40 -19.92
C TRP A 92 -0.84 -1.32 -20.26
N GLU A 93 -1.19 -1.28 -21.54
CA GLU A 93 -2.33 -0.52 -22.05
C GLU A 93 -3.41 -1.53 -22.42
N PRO A 94 -4.58 -1.49 -21.77
CA PRO A 94 -5.71 -2.18 -22.35
C PRO A 94 -5.95 -1.54 -23.71
N THR A 95 -5.98 -2.33 -24.77
CA THR A 95 -6.46 -1.89 -26.09
C THR A 95 -7.92 -1.41 -26.05
N TRP A 96 -8.65 -1.84 -25.03
CA TRP A 96 -10.05 -1.61 -24.72
C TRP A 96 -10.10 -0.58 -23.57
N THR A 97 -9.95 0.71 -23.90
CA THR A 97 -9.77 1.79 -22.91
C THR A 97 -11.06 2.33 -22.30
N GLN A 98 -12.24 1.79 -22.59
CA GLN A 98 -13.48 2.34 -22.04
C GLN A 98 -14.47 1.25 -21.61
N SER A 99 -15.15 1.54 -20.49
CA SER A 99 -16.30 0.83 -19.94
C SER A 99 -17.54 0.81 -20.87
N THR A 100 -17.41 1.24 -22.11
CA THR A 100 -18.47 1.23 -23.11
C THR A 100 -18.41 -0.06 -23.89
N ARG A 101 -19.22 -1.03 -23.44
CA ARG A 101 -19.97 -2.05 -24.19
C ARG A 101 -19.73 -2.13 -25.72
N ASP A 102 -18.50 -2.34 -26.19
CA ASP A 102 -18.23 -2.74 -27.57
C ASP A 102 -18.04 -4.26 -27.61
N PRO A 103 -19.00 -5.03 -28.15
CA PRO A 103 -18.88 -6.48 -28.26
C PRO A 103 -17.77 -6.95 -29.22
N TYR A 104 -17.19 -6.04 -30.02
CA TYR A 104 -16.18 -6.35 -31.04
C TYR A 104 -14.74 -6.04 -30.62
N ASP A 105 -14.53 -5.31 -29.52
CA ASP A 105 -13.19 -4.91 -29.05
C ASP A 105 -12.69 -5.85 -27.92
N ARG A 106 -12.32 -7.08 -28.31
CA ARG A 106 -11.91 -8.17 -27.39
C ARG A 106 -10.41 -8.48 -27.42
N VAL A 107 -9.61 -7.74 -28.18
CA VAL A 107 -8.25 -8.14 -28.50
C VAL A 107 -7.28 -7.26 -27.73
N GLY A 108 -6.54 -7.85 -26.78
CA GLY A 108 -5.44 -7.20 -26.04
C GLY A 108 -4.35 -6.60 -26.96
N PRO A 109 -3.31 -5.96 -26.39
CA PRO A 109 -2.20 -5.39 -27.17
C PRO A 109 -1.70 -6.36 -28.25
N GLY A 110 -1.72 -5.92 -29.51
CA GLY A 110 -1.28 -6.74 -30.63
C GLY A 110 0.22 -7.11 -30.54
N PRO A 111 0.68 -8.11 -31.33
CA PRO A 111 2.03 -8.66 -31.27
C PRO A 111 3.14 -7.61 -31.47
N ALA A 112 2.84 -6.48 -32.11
CA ALA A 112 3.77 -5.36 -32.29
C ALA A 112 4.20 -4.68 -30.98
N LYS A 113 3.39 -4.77 -29.90
CA LYS A 113 3.74 -4.26 -28.56
C LYS A 113 4.33 -5.35 -27.65
N ALA A 114 4.27 -6.62 -28.04
CA ALA A 114 4.72 -7.77 -27.24
C ALA A 114 6.23 -7.72 -26.90
N ALA A 115 7.05 -7.18 -27.81
CA ALA A 115 8.50 -7.08 -27.66
C ALA A 115 8.97 -6.09 -26.56
N ARG A 116 8.05 -5.34 -25.94
CA ARG A 116 8.36 -4.41 -24.83
C ARG A 116 8.13 -5.01 -23.45
N PHE A 117 7.66 -6.25 -23.38
CA PHE A 117 7.35 -6.93 -22.13
C PHE A 117 8.37 -8.02 -21.84
N LEU A 118 8.79 -8.14 -20.57
CA LEU A 118 9.70 -9.20 -20.10
C LEU A 118 9.02 -10.59 -20.07
N ALA A 119 7.69 -10.60 -20.03
CA ALA A 119 6.82 -11.77 -20.16
C ALA A 119 5.51 -11.30 -20.81
N ASP A 120 4.88 -12.11 -21.68
CA ASP A 120 3.68 -11.71 -22.42
C ASP A 120 2.52 -11.38 -21.45
N PRO A 121 2.12 -10.10 -21.32
CA PRO A 121 1.01 -9.72 -20.47
C PRO A 121 -0.33 -9.90 -21.19
N ASN A 122 -0.29 -10.24 -22.49
CA ASN A 122 -1.48 -10.55 -23.25
C ASN A 122 -1.98 -11.91 -22.79
N LEU A 123 -2.94 -11.85 -21.89
CA LEU A 123 -3.76 -12.98 -21.59
C LEU A 123 -4.43 -13.41 -22.92
N PRO A 124 -4.33 -14.69 -23.34
CA PRO A 124 -5.03 -15.18 -24.51
C PRO A 124 -6.51 -14.75 -24.49
N PRO A 125 -7.14 -14.51 -25.66
CA PRO A 125 -8.56 -14.16 -25.71
C PRO A 125 -9.42 -15.08 -24.83
N GLY A 126 -10.32 -14.50 -24.02
CA GLY A 126 -11.19 -15.24 -23.11
C GLY A 126 -10.68 -15.38 -21.67
N ARG A 127 -9.49 -14.88 -21.35
CA ARG A 127 -8.96 -14.87 -19.97
C ARG A 127 -9.38 -13.66 -19.14
N VAL A 128 -9.83 -12.57 -19.74
CA VAL A 128 -10.49 -11.50 -19.01
C VAL A 128 -11.94 -11.43 -19.47
N ILE A 129 -12.86 -11.58 -18.52
CA ILE A 129 -14.30 -11.56 -18.76
C ILE A 129 -14.87 -10.34 -18.04
N LYS A 130 -15.44 -9.39 -18.78
CA LYS A 130 -16.16 -8.26 -18.18
C LYS A 130 -17.42 -8.77 -17.48
N GLY A 131 -17.60 -8.34 -16.24
CA GLY A 131 -18.86 -8.42 -15.52
C GLY A 131 -19.54 -7.05 -15.43
N ASP A 132 -20.61 -7.00 -14.65
CA ASP A 132 -21.36 -5.76 -14.42
C ASP A 132 -20.57 -4.75 -13.57
N ALA A 133 -20.93 -3.47 -13.69
CA ALA A 133 -20.43 -2.37 -12.85
C ALA A 133 -18.89 -2.24 -12.81
N GLY A 134 -18.20 -2.49 -13.93
CA GLY A 134 -16.74 -2.36 -14.03
C GLY A 134 -15.96 -3.53 -13.42
N MET A 135 -16.64 -4.58 -12.97
CA MET A 135 -15.99 -5.80 -12.50
C MET A 135 -15.46 -6.63 -13.67
N GLN A 136 -14.39 -7.38 -13.41
CA GLN A 136 -13.75 -8.27 -14.37
C GLN A 136 -13.34 -9.55 -13.67
N ASP A 137 -13.49 -10.69 -14.35
CA ASP A 137 -12.91 -11.96 -13.97
C ASP A 137 -11.66 -12.22 -14.83
N ILE A 138 -10.50 -12.29 -14.18
CA ILE A 138 -9.20 -12.48 -14.81
C ILE A 138 -8.66 -13.86 -14.47
N LEU A 139 -8.46 -14.70 -15.48
CA LEU A 139 -7.81 -16.01 -15.35
C LEU A 139 -6.28 -15.84 -15.35
N LEU A 140 -5.66 -16.01 -14.19
CA LEU A 140 -4.22 -15.87 -13.98
C LEU A 140 -3.54 -17.23 -13.86
N SER A 141 -2.43 -17.42 -14.59
CA SER A 141 -1.53 -18.55 -14.36
C SER A 141 -0.68 -18.32 -13.11
N GLY A 142 -0.12 -19.40 -12.53
CA GLY A 142 0.86 -19.28 -11.45
C GLY A 142 2.06 -18.41 -11.81
N HIS A 143 2.55 -18.50 -13.05
CA HIS A 143 3.63 -17.64 -13.54
C HIS A 143 3.27 -16.15 -13.47
N ASN A 144 2.09 -15.75 -13.98
CA ASN A 144 1.67 -14.34 -13.93
C ASN A 144 1.39 -13.89 -12.50
N LEU A 145 0.89 -14.79 -11.65
CA LEU A 145 0.68 -14.51 -10.23
C LEU A 145 2.01 -14.24 -9.50
N VAL A 146 3.07 -15.00 -9.81
CA VAL A 146 4.43 -14.75 -9.29
C VAL A 146 4.92 -13.37 -9.70
N LEU A 147 4.81 -13.02 -10.99
CA LEU A 147 5.23 -11.70 -11.50
C LEU A 147 4.47 -10.55 -10.82
N ILE A 148 3.15 -10.71 -10.61
CA ILE A 148 2.33 -9.71 -9.92
C ILE A 148 2.75 -9.59 -8.45
N LEU A 149 2.94 -10.70 -7.73
CA LEU A 149 3.33 -10.68 -6.32
C LEU A 149 4.72 -10.06 -6.11
N ASP A 150 5.68 -10.39 -6.96
CA ASP A 150 7.04 -9.83 -6.93
C ASP A 150 7.02 -8.32 -7.18
N ALA A 151 6.31 -7.89 -8.21
CA ALA A 151 6.20 -6.47 -8.55
C ALA A 151 5.47 -5.66 -7.46
N LEU A 152 4.38 -6.19 -6.88
CA LEU A 152 3.67 -5.52 -5.79
C LEU A 152 4.54 -5.43 -4.53
N TYR A 153 5.30 -6.47 -4.21
CA TYR A 153 6.23 -6.47 -3.08
C TYR A 153 7.36 -5.45 -3.26
N ALA A 154 7.99 -5.41 -4.44
CA ALA A 154 9.01 -4.41 -4.75
C ALA A 154 8.45 -2.97 -4.66
N ALA A 155 7.22 -2.78 -5.13
CA ALA A 155 6.56 -1.48 -5.14
C ALA A 155 5.99 -1.03 -3.78
N THR A 156 6.01 -1.85 -2.71
CA THR A 156 5.54 -1.40 -1.39
C THR A 156 6.40 -0.27 -0.81
N ASN A 157 7.66 -0.19 -1.24
CA ASN A 157 8.61 0.86 -0.85
C ASN A 157 8.65 2.01 -1.87
N SER A 158 7.63 2.14 -2.73
CA SER A 158 7.53 3.23 -3.70
C SER A 158 7.64 4.60 -3.03
N GLU A 159 8.30 5.55 -3.72
CA GLU A 159 8.42 6.95 -3.29
C GLU A 159 7.05 7.62 -3.14
N LEU A 160 6.07 7.19 -3.92
CA LEU A 160 4.67 7.60 -3.78
C LEU A 160 3.99 6.76 -2.69
N SER A 161 3.87 7.33 -1.49
CA SER A 161 3.30 6.65 -0.32
C SER A 161 1.91 6.04 -0.56
N ALA A 162 1.06 6.69 -1.37
CA ALA A 162 -0.27 6.18 -1.70
C ALA A 162 -0.21 4.89 -2.56
N ASP A 163 0.69 4.86 -3.55
CA ASP A 163 0.89 3.69 -4.40
C ASP A 163 1.55 2.56 -3.62
N GLY A 164 2.52 2.87 -2.75
CA GLY A 164 3.14 1.88 -1.87
C GLY A 164 2.13 1.21 -0.92
N ALA A 165 1.22 1.99 -0.33
CA ALA A 165 0.15 1.47 0.53
C ALA A 165 -0.86 0.60 -0.25
N ARG A 166 -1.21 1.01 -1.48
CA ARG A 166 -2.07 0.22 -2.37
C ARG A 166 -1.40 -1.09 -2.78
N CYS A 167 -0.13 -1.05 -3.17
CA CYS A 167 0.67 -2.22 -3.51
C CYS A 167 0.74 -3.20 -2.33
N LYS A 168 1.00 -2.70 -1.12
CA LYS A 168 1.01 -3.52 0.10
C LYS A 168 -0.33 -4.21 0.34
N THR A 169 -1.43 -3.45 0.24
CA THR A 169 -2.78 -3.99 0.45
C THR A 169 -3.11 -5.10 -0.55
N LEU A 170 -2.80 -4.88 -1.84
CA LEU A 170 -3.02 -5.87 -2.89
C LEU A 170 -2.12 -7.10 -2.72
N TYR A 171 -0.85 -6.88 -2.36
CA TYR A 171 0.09 -7.94 -2.04
C TYR A 171 -0.43 -8.81 -0.90
N ASP A 172 -0.84 -8.22 0.22
CA ASP A 172 -1.32 -8.94 1.40
C ASP A 172 -2.57 -9.78 1.08
N LYS A 173 -3.50 -9.25 0.27
CA LYS A 173 -4.69 -10.00 -0.20
C LYS A 173 -4.32 -11.22 -1.05
N LEU A 174 -3.42 -11.05 -2.02
CA LEU A 174 -2.97 -12.14 -2.87
C LEU A 174 -2.12 -13.15 -2.10
N ALA A 175 -1.25 -12.69 -1.20
CA ALA A 175 -0.45 -13.54 -0.32
C ALA A 175 -1.35 -14.38 0.60
N SER A 176 -2.36 -13.78 1.22
CA SER A 176 -3.38 -14.48 2.02
C SER A 176 -4.11 -15.55 1.22
N LEU A 177 -4.40 -15.29 -0.06
CA LEU A 177 -4.98 -16.28 -0.94
C LEU A 177 -4.01 -17.43 -1.22
N THR A 178 -2.76 -17.14 -1.59
CA THR A 178 -1.77 -18.20 -1.85
C THR A 178 -1.50 -19.07 -0.62
N ALA A 179 -1.60 -18.52 0.59
CA ALA A 179 -1.45 -19.27 1.83
C ALA A 179 -2.58 -20.30 2.04
N LYS A 180 -3.75 -20.10 1.44
CA LYS A 180 -4.89 -21.05 1.48
C LYS A 180 -4.78 -22.14 0.40
N LEU A 181 -3.84 -22.03 -0.52
CA LEU A 181 -3.63 -23.03 -1.55
C LEU A 181 -2.81 -24.17 -0.98
N ASP A 182 -3.28 -25.40 -1.20
CA ASP A 182 -2.56 -26.61 -0.80
C ASP A 182 -1.33 -26.79 -1.70
N PRO A 183 -0.10 -26.68 -1.16
CA PRO A 183 1.13 -26.83 -1.93
C PRO A 183 1.40 -28.28 -2.35
N SER A 184 0.69 -29.25 -1.75
CA SER A 184 0.81 -30.68 -2.05
C SER A 184 -0.24 -31.18 -3.05
N ALA A 185 -1.14 -30.29 -3.49
CA ALA A 185 -2.12 -30.63 -4.52
C ALA A 185 -1.43 -30.93 -5.86
N ALA A 186 -1.94 -31.93 -6.58
CA ALA A 186 -1.41 -32.31 -7.88
C ALA A 186 -1.40 -31.11 -8.86
N PRO A 187 -0.30 -30.90 -9.63
CA PRO A 187 -0.26 -29.90 -10.68
C PRO A 187 -1.41 -30.09 -11.68
N GLY A 188 -2.00 -29.00 -12.17
CA GLY A 188 -3.07 -29.03 -13.17
C GLY A 188 -4.48 -28.86 -12.61
N ARG A 189 -4.68 -28.82 -11.29
CA ARG A 189 -6.00 -28.50 -10.72
C ARG A 189 -6.29 -27.01 -10.94
N THR A 190 -7.27 -26.68 -11.78
CA THR A 190 -7.97 -25.39 -11.69
C THR A 190 -8.54 -25.34 -10.29
N THR A 191 -7.99 -24.50 -9.40
CA THR A 191 -8.38 -24.56 -8.00
C THR A 191 -9.84 -24.16 -7.79
N GLY A 192 -10.54 -23.66 -8.83
CA GLY A 192 -11.90 -23.13 -8.71
C GLY A 192 -11.95 -21.92 -7.76
N VAL A 193 -10.78 -21.39 -7.39
CA VAL A 193 -10.65 -20.32 -6.41
C VAL A 193 -10.93 -19.01 -7.12
N LEU A 194 -12.09 -18.45 -6.79
CA LEU A 194 -12.46 -17.08 -7.11
C LEU A 194 -11.89 -16.15 -6.03
N CYS A 195 -10.90 -15.35 -6.39
CA CYS A 195 -10.41 -14.26 -5.55
C CYS A 195 -11.25 -13.02 -5.84
N ARG A 196 -12.07 -12.55 -4.89
CA ARG A 196 -12.74 -11.26 -5.06
C ARG A 196 -11.91 -10.16 -4.41
N ILE A 197 -11.40 -9.23 -5.20
CA ILE A 197 -10.80 -7.98 -4.73
C ILE A 197 -11.80 -6.86 -5.01
N ASP A 198 -12.62 -6.57 -4.00
CA ASP A 198 -13.56 -5.47 -4.02
C ASP A 198 -12.89 -4.23 -3.41
N ASP A 199 -12.03 -3.59 -4.21
CA ASP A 199 -11.41 -2.31 -3.88
C ASP A 199 -12.06 -1.17 -4.65
N SER A 200 -13.35 -1.30 -4.98
CA SER A 200 -14.12 -0.13 -5.37
C SER A 200 -14.07 0.84 -4.20
N MET A 201 -13.15 1.82 -4.28
CA MET A 201 -13.42 3.15 -3.77
C MET A 201 -14.89 3.39 -4.10
N ASN A 202 -15.72 3.66 -3.10
CA ASN A 202 -17.09 4.12 -3.32
C ASN A 202 -17.01 5.19 -4.39
N SER A 203 -17.24 4.80 -5.63
CA SER A 203 -17.43 5.68 -6.75
C SER A 203 -18.87 6.15 -6.60
N GLN A 204 -19.12 6.85 -5.48
CA GLN A 204 -19.81 8.11 -5.52
C GLN A 204 -19.02 9.03 -6.48
N TYR A 205 -19.00 8.65 -7.77
CA TYR A 205 -19.25 9.62 -8.80
C TYR A 205 -20.44 10.39 -8.25
N VAL A 206 -20.22 11.65 -7.93
CA VAL A 206 -21.28 12.65 -7.91
C VAL A 206 -22.04 12.39 -9.19
N SER A 207 -23.19 11.73 -9.07
CA SER A 207 -24.15 11.57 -10.14
C SER A 207 -24.60 12.99 -10.42
N ARG A 208 -23.89 13.64 -11.35
CA ARG A 208 -24.47 14.74 -12.09
C ARG A 208 -25.60 14.10 -12.86
N THR A 209 -26.80 14.33 -12.35
CA THR A 209 -28.06 13.79 -12.85
C THR A 209 -28.11 13.94 -14.37
N PRO A 210 -28.45 12.89 -15.12
CA PRO A 210 -28.79 13.03 -16.52
C PRO A 210 -30.21 13.61 -16.59
N GLY A 211 -30.31 14.94 -16.68
CA GLY A 211 -31.56 15.64 -16.93
C GLY A 211 -31.50 16.28 -18.31
N GLY A 212 -31.95 15.53 -19.32
CA GLY A 212 -32.19 16.09 -20.64
C GLY A 212 -33.37 17.07 -20.64
N GLY A 213 -33.21 18.15 -21.40
CA GLY A 213 -34.25 18.81 -22.21
C GLY A 213 -35.60 19.13 -21.56
N GLY A 214 -35.80 20.43 -21.30
CA GLY A 214 -37.00 21.16 -21.72
C GLY A 214 -38.34 20.80 -21.07
N SER A 215 -38.76 21.61 -20.10
CA SER A 215 -40.17 22.01 -19.99
C SER A 215 -40.25 23.38 -19.32
N GLY A 216 -40.81 24.34 -20.04
CA GLY A 216 -41.21 25.61 -19.46
C GLY A 216 -42.38 25.43 -18.50
N GLY A 217 -42.46 26.30 -17.50
CA GLY A 217 -43.71 26.52 -16.78
C GLY A 217 -43.60 26.47 -15.27
N ARG A 218 -43.53 27.68 -14.69
CA ARG A 218 -44.16 28.12 -13.42
C ARG A 218 -43.97 27.27 -12.16
N GLY A 219 -43.35 27.90 -11.17
CA GLY A 219 -43.94 27.93 -9.83
C GLY A 219 -42.96 27.82 -8.66
N ALA A 220 -42.99 28.86 -7.82
CA ALA A 220 -42.60 28.87 -6.42
C ALA A 220 -41.09 28.88 -6.07
N SER A 221 -40.56 30.10 -6.05
CA SER A 221 -39.45 30.54 -5.20
C SER A 221 -39.85 30.60 -3.72
N VAL A 222 -39.21 29.85 -2.81
CA VAL A 222 -38.93 30.26 -1.40
C VAL A 222 -37.89 29.31 -0.74
N PRO A 223 -37.24 29.66 0.39
CA PRO A 223 -35.78 29.75 0.44
C PRO A 223 -35.13 28.93 1.58
N LEU A 224 -33.81 29.04 1.62
CA LEU A 224 -32.86 28.67 2.68
C LEU A 224 -33.38 28.79 4.13
N LEU A 225 -33.07 27.74 4.92
CA LEU A 225 -32.64 27.76 6.33
C LEU A 225 -33.11 28.95 7.20
N ARG A 226 -33.98 28.67 8.20
CA ARG A 226 -33.88 29.34 9.51
C ARG A 226 -34.61 28.65 10.67
N LYS A 227 -33.82 28.49 11.74
CA LYS A 227 -34.11 28.71 13.18
C LYS A 227 -35.07 27.75 13.90
N VAL A 228 -34.46 26.97 14.80
CA VAL A 228 -35.10 26.21 15.89
C VAL A 228 -35.67 27.17 16.94
N PRO A 229 -36.89 26.92 17.46
CA PRO A 229 -37.31 27.38 18.77
C PRO A 229 -37.56 26.21 19.74
N SER A 230 -36.94 26.27 20.91
CA SER A 230 -37.26 25.42 22.08
C SER A 230 -38.69 25.66 22.58
N PRO A 231 -39.30 24.64 23.22
CA PRO A 231 -40.25 24.88 24.30
C PRO A 231 -39.75 24.33 25.65
N ALA A 232 -39.99 25.11 26.70
CA ALA A 232 -39.98 24.76 28.12
C ALA A 232 -41.42 24.95 28.68
N PRO A 233 -41.72 24.72 29.97
CA PRO A 233 -41.36 23.64 30.89
C PRO A 233 -42.60 22.78 31.26
N ALA A 234 -42.39 21.66 31.94
CA ALA A 234 -43.47 20.81 32.46
C ALA A 234 -44.08 21.39 33.75
N THR A 235 -45.41 21.52 33.79
CA THR A 235 -46.19 21.71 35.02
C THR A 235 -47.56 21.05 34.89
N ARG A 236 -47.72 19.84 35.44
CA ARG A 236 -48.59 19.48 36.58
C ARG A 236 -48.85 17.98 36.58
#